data_AF-A0A090S945-F1
#
_entry.id   AF-A0A090S945-F1
#
_cell.length_a   1.000
_cell.length_b   1.000
_cell.length_c   1.000
_cell.angle_alpha   90.00
_cell.angle_beta   90.00
_cell.angle_gamma   90.00
#
_symmetry.space_group_name_H-M   'P 1'
#
loop_
_entity.id
_entity.type
_entity.pdbx_description
1 polymer ?
#
loop_
_entity_poly.entity_id
_entity_poly.type
_entity_poly.pdbx_seq_one_letter_code
_entity_poly.pdbx_strand_id
1 'polypeptide(L)'
;MEFYLITTFACIAGSTAPDWLELPIKDKQGRIIRLIAHRTITHNVAIWLTLTTWAYSQITGFDLFPVMPTCDDPILLSIAWGFGFGGLVHLFWDFPNKKPIPIFMMKAGVSLHLWESGKHERPISLVTALITGLVVYRFDLVEFV
;
A
#
# COMPACT_ATOMS: atom_id res chain seq x y z
N MET A 1 3.01 13.60 -17.97
CA MET A 1 2.02 12.61 -18.47
C MET A 1 2.55 11.18 -18.39
N GLU A 2 3.85 10.92 -18.59
CA GLU A 2 4.43 9.56 -18.54
C GLU A 2 4.47 8.96 -17.12
N PHE A 3 4.80 9.76 -16.10
CA PHE A 3 4.88 9.30 -14.71
C PHE A 3 3.55 8.82 -14.14
N TYR A 4 2.43 9.40 -14.58
CA TYR A 4 1.08 8.99 -14.15
C TYR A 4 0.77 7.52 -14.40
N LEU A 5 1.15 7.01 -15.57
CA LEU A 5 0.94 5.60 -15.89
C LEU A 5 1.80 4.72 -15.00
N ILE A 6 3.05 5.12 -14.76
CA ILE A 6 3.99 4.41 -13.88
C ILE A 6 3.44 4.35 -12.45
N THR A 7 3.06 5.50 -11.89
CA THR A 7 2.47 5.60 -10.54
C THR A 7 1.20 4.76 -10.44
N THR A 8 0.34 4.80 -11.47
CA THR A 8 -0.91 4.01 -11.50
C THR A 8 -0.63 2.51 -11.50
N PHE A 9 0.26 2.01 -12.36
CA PHE A 9 0.61 0.59 -12.39
C PHE A 9 1.29 0.14 -11.09
N ALA A 10 2.20 0.95 -10.56
CA ALA A 10 2.85 0.71 -9.29
C ALA A 10 1.81 0.67 -8.15
N CYS A 11 0.81 1.54 -8.17
CA CYS A 11 -0.27 1.56 -7.20
C CYS A 11 -1.17 0.33 -7.27
N ILE A 12 -1.49 -0.15 -8.48
CA ILE A 12 -2.23 -1.41 -8.64
C ILE A 12 -1.40 -2.57 -8.06
N ALA A 13 -0.11 -2.64 -8.38
CA ALA A 13 0.78 -3.67 -7.85
C ALA A 13 0.88 -3.59 -6.31
N GLY A 14 1.05 -2.39 -5.76
CA GLY A 14 1.11 -2.12 -4.33
C GLY A 14 -0.18 -2.48 -3.60
N SER A 15 -1.34 -2.25 -4.21
CA SER A 15 -2.66 -2.55 -3.64
C SER A 15 -2.96 -4.04 -3.45
N THR A 16 -2.12 -4.92 -4.01
CA THR A 16 -2.22 -6.36 -3.81
C THR A 16 -0.97 -6.93 -3.13
N ALA A 17 0.07 -6.12 -2.97
CA ALA A 17 1.38 -6.50 -2.45
C ALA A 17 1.37 -7.07 -1.03
N PRO A 18 0.58 -6.54 -0.07
CA PRO A 18 0.51 -7.13 1.26
C PRO A 18 0.24 -8.64 1.27
N ASP A 19 -0.58 -9.14 0.33
CA ASP A 19 -0.95 -10.55 0.24
C ASP A 19 0.08 -11.40 -0.52
N TRP A 20 0.57 -10.95 -1.69
CA TRP A 20 1.52 -11.78 -2.45
C TRP A 20 2.95 -11.73 -1.89
N LEU A 21 3.32 -10.66 -1.16
CA LEU A 21 4.56 -10.62 -0.38
C LEU A 21 4.56 -11.61 0.79
N GLU A 22 3.42 -12.20 1.16
CA GLU A 22 3.39 -13.30 2.14
C GLU A 22 3.99 -14.60 1.61
N LEU A 23 4.27 -14.64 0.30
CA LEU A 23 4.79 -15.78 -0.45
C LEU A 23 3.91 -17.02 -0.22
N PRO A 24 2.65 -17.00 -0.69
CA PRO A 24 1.77 -18.16 -0.60
C PRO A 24 2.27 -19.29 -1.52
N ILE A 25 2.63 -20.43 -0.94
CA ILE A 25 3.08 -21.64 -1.61
C ILE A 25 2.02 -22.72 -1.44
N LYS A 26 1.71 -23.45 -2.51
CA LYS A 26 0.84 -24.62 -2.43
C LYS A 26 1.64 -25.84 -2.00
N ASP A 27 1.22 -26.49 -0.92
CA ASP A 27 1.74 -27.77 -0.48
C ASP A 27 1.35 -28.90 -1.46
N LYS A 28 1.98 -30.06 -1.33
CA LYS A 28 1.71 -31.29 -2.11
C LYS A 28 0.25 -31.74 -2.02
N GLN A 29 -0.45 -31.38 -0.95
CA GLN A 29 -1.88 -31.66 -0.72
C GLN A 29 -2.80 -30.50 -1.16
N GLY A 30 -2.27 -29.49 -1.86
CA GLY A 30 -3.04 -28.35 -2.38
C GLY A 30 -3.40 -27.28 -1.35
N ARG A 31 -2.89 -27.37 -0.12
CA ARG A 31 -3.10 -26.37 0.94
C ARG A 31 -2.19 -25.16 0.68
N ILE A 32 -2.69 -23.94 0.92
CA ILE A 32 -1.87 -22.73 0.81
C ILE A 32 -1.15 -22.53 2.15
N ILE A 33 0.17 -22.67 2.14
CA ILE A 33 1.08 -22.33 3.23
C ILE A 33 1.71 -20.98 2.88
N ARG A 34 1.82 -20.07 3.84
CA ARG A 34 2.49 -18.77 3.64
C ARG A 34 3.81 -18.79 4.38
N LEU A 35 4.89 -18.32 3.73
CA LEU A 35 6.21 -18.23 4.39
C LEU A 35 6.22 -17.13 5.44
N ILE A 36 5.52 -16.04 5.17
CA ILE A 36 5.28 -14.97 6.12
C ILE A 36 3.84 -15.09 6.62
N ALA A 37 3.65 -15.07 7.94
CA ALA A 37 2.34 -15.22 8.53
C ALA A 37 1.40 -14.08 8.08
N HIS A 38 0.16 -14.44 7.73
CA HIS A 38 -0.82 -13.48 7.25
C HIS A 38 -1.09 -12.40 8.30
N ARG A 39 -1.14 -11.14 7.86
CA ARG A 39 -1.35 -9.95 8.71
C ARG A 39 -0.25 -9.69 9.75
N THR A 40 1.00 -10.00 9.41
CA THR A 40 2.17 -9.67 10.24
C THR A 40 2.98 -8.53 9.63
N ILE A 41 4.19 -8.79 9.13
CA ILE A 41 5.09 -7.77 8.62
C ILE A 41 4.56 -7.13 7.32
N THR A 42 3.96 -7.90 6.41
CA THR A 42 3.46 -7.39 5.13
C THR A 42 2.21 -6.53 5.27
N HIS A 43 1.51 -6.61 6.39
CA HIS A 43 0.34 -5.79 6.71
C HIS A 43 0.60 -4.78 7.82
N ASN A 44 1.87 -4.43 8.04
CA ASN A 44 2.25 -3.44 9.03
C ASN A 44 2.09 -2.03 8.46
N VAL A 45 1.17 -1.25 9.03
CA VAL A 45 0.85 0.11 8.53
C VAL A 45 2.08 1.00 8.52
N ALA A 46 2.95 0.92 9.53
CA ALA A 46 4.14 1.77 9.60
C ALA A 46 5.12 1.50 8.45
N ILE A 47 5.24 0.26 7.96
CA ILE A 47 6.14 -0.05 6.83
C ILE A 47 5.67 0.63 5.55
N TRP A 48 4.39 0.50 5.24
CA TRP A 48 3.80 1.13 4.05
C TRP A 48 3.79 2.65 4.16
N LEU A 49 3.45 3.16 5.35
CA LEU A 49 3.45 4.59 5.61
C LEU A 49 4.86 5.17 5.43
N THR A 50 5.88 4.50 5.94
CA THR A 50 7.29 4.93 5.81
C THR A 50 7.68 5.05 4.34
N LEU A 51 7.37 4.04 3.52
CA LEU A 51 7.68 4.06 2.08
C LEU A 51 6.96 5.22 1.37
N THR A 52 5.67 5.40 1.65
CA THR A 52 4.86 6.48 1.06
C THR A 52 5.35 7.85 1.47
N THR A 53 5.59 8.08 2.76
CA THR A 53 6.06 9.39 3.27
C THR A 53 7.49 9.69 2.80
N TRP A 54 8.34 8.66 2.72
CA TRP A 54 9.68 8.82 2.16
C TRP A 54 9.58 9.26 0.70
N ALA A 55 8.88 8.53 -0.17
CA ALA A 55 8.74 8.91 -1.57
C ALA A 55 8.15 10.32 -1.73
N TYR A 56 7.10 10.65 -0.98
CA TYR A 56 6.49 11.98 -0.96
C TYR A 56 7.48 13.08 -0.58
N SER A 57 8.29 12.87 0.45
CA SER A 57 9.32 13.85 0.88
C SER A 57 10.37 14.09 -0.19
N GLN A 58 10.80 13.04 -0.90
CA GLN A 58 11.80 13.15 -1.97
C GLN A 58 11.23 13.90 -3.18
N ILE A 59 9.95 13.71 -3.51
CA ILE A 59 9.29 14.34 -4.66
C ILE A 59 9.01 15.82 -4.40
N THR A 60 8.43 16.14 -3.24
CA THR A 60 7.93 17.49 -2.94
C THR A 60 8.96 18.39 -2.25
N GLY A 61 10.07 17.81 -1.76
CA GLY A 61 11.01 18.49 -0.86
C GLY A 61 10.42 18.79 0.53
N PHE A 62 9.23 18.26 0.84
CA PHE A 62 8.60 18.41 2.14
C PHE A 62 9.24 17.46 3.16
N ASP A 63 10.11 18.00 4.01
CA ASP A 63 10.77 17.26 5.08
C ASP A 63 9.84 17.09 6.30
N LEU A 64 9.03 16.03 6.28
CA LEU A 64 8.30 15.57 7.47
C LEU A 64 9.27 15.05 8.56
N PHE A 65 10.39 14.50 8.13
CA PHE A 65 11.53 14.11 8.97
C PHE A 65 12.80 14.63 8.30
N PRO A 66 13.79 15.14 9.05
CA PRO A 66 15.04 15.64 8.47
C PRO A 66 15.87 14.46 7.96
N VAL A 67 15.66 14.08 6.71
CA VAL A 67 16.39 13.01 6.01
C VAL A 67 16.97 13.64 4.75
N MET A 68 18.29 13.54 4.57
CA MET A 68 18.91 14.06 3.35
C MET A 68 18.28 13.38 2.12
N PRO A 69 18.09 14.09 0.99
CA PRO A 69 17.63 13.47 -0.24
C PRO A 69 18.52 12.25 -0.57
N THR A 70 17.88 11.10 -0.69
CA THR A 70 18.52 9.79 -0.93
C THR A 70 18.30 9.27 -2.34
N CYS A 71 17.32 9.82 -3.07
CA CYS A 71 16.99 9.43 -4.43
C CYS A 71 16.40 10.64 -5.17
N ASP A 72 16.90 10.87 -6.38
CA ASP A 72 16.47 11.94 -7.30
C ASP A 72 15.88 11.40 -8.61
N ASP A 73 15.85 10.07 -8.80
CA ASP A 73 15.29 9.44 -9.99
C ASP A 73 13.75 9.49 -9.97
N PRO A 74 13.11 10.27 -10.86
CA PRO A 74 11.68 10.46 -10.85
C PRO A 74 10.90 9.18 -11.16
N ILE A 75 11.47 8.23 -11.90
CA ILE A 75 10.84 6.94 -12.19
C ILE A 75 10.77 6.11 -10.92
N LEU A 76 11.88 5.99 -10.20
CA LEU A 76 11.94 5.23 -8.94
C LEU A 76 11.03 5.84 -7.88
N LEU A 77 10.99 7.18 -7.79
CA LEU A 77 10.11 7.89 -6.87
C LEU A 77 8.63 7.69 -7.23
N SER A 78 8.27 7.74 -8.52
CA SER A 78 6.90 7.44 -8.99
C SER A 78 6.48 6.01 -8.64
N ILE A 79 7.38 5.04 -8.82
CA ILE A 79 7.15 3.64 -8.45
C ILE A 79 6.98 3.51 -6.93
N ALA A 80 7.89 4.08 -6.13
CA ALA A 80 7.87 3.98 -4.68
C ALA A 80 6.62 4.65 -4.08
N TRP A 81 6.25 5.83 -4.59
CA TRP A 81 5.03 6.54 -4.21
C TRP A 81 3.79 5.71 -4.53
N GLY A 82 3.64 5.31 -5.80
CA GLY A 82 2.49 4.52 -6.24
C GLY A 82 2.38 3.20 -5.47
N PHE A 83 3.46 2.43 -5.39
CA PHE A 83 3.51 1.15 -4.69
C PHE A 83 3.21 1.27 -3.20
N GLY A 84 3.83 2.25 -2.52
CA GLY A 84 3.57 2.53 -1.11
C GLY A 84 2.12 2.92 -0.86
N PHE A 85 1.61 3.88 -1.64
CA PHE A 85 0.23 4.35 -1.53
C PHE A 85 -0.78 3.22 -1.79
N GLY A 86 -0.52 2.37 -2.79
CA GLY A 86 -1.32 1.18 -3.06
C GLY A 86 -1.40 0.25 -1.85
N GLY A 87 -0.28 -0.04 -1.20
CA GLY A 87 -0.29 -0.89 0.00
C GLY A 87 -1.00 -0.23 1.20
N LEU A 88 -0.89 1.09 1.37
CA LEU A 88 -1.70 1.81 2.36
C LEU A 88 -3.20 1.70 2.09
N VAL A 89 -3.58 1.80 0.82
CA VAL A 89 -4.97 1.64 0.38
C VAL A 89 -5.48 0.23 0.69
N HIS A 90 -4.68 -0.82 0.45
CA HIS A 90 -5.03 -2.20 0.85
C HIS A 90 -5.32 -2.26 2.35
N LEU A 91 -4.42 -1.73 3.18
CA LEU A 91 -4.56 -1.75 4.63
C LEU A 91 -5.72 -0.90 5.14
N PHE A 92 -6.00 0.23 4.48
CA PHE A 92 -7.15 1.07 4.78
C PHE A 92 -8.46 0.27 4.74
N TRP A 93 -8.58 -0.64 3.76
CA TRP A 93 -9.76 -1.50 3.61
C TRP A 93 -9.74 -2.76 4.47
N ASP A 94 -8.59 -3.11 5.03
CA ASP A 94 -8.49 -4.14 6.06
C ASP A 94 -8.92 -3.66 7.45
N PHE A 95 -8.82 -2.37 7.76
CA PHE A 95 -9.24 -1.81 9.06
C PHE A 95 -10.71 -2.10 9.44
N PRO A 96 -11.69 -1.94 8.53
CA PRO A 96 -13.08 -2.31 8.79
C PRO A 96 -13.33 -3.78 9.09
N ASN A 97 -12.44 -4.68 8.65
CA ASN A 97 -12.57 -6.12 8.82
C ASN A 97 -12.28 -6.53 10.27
N LYS A 98 -12.94 -7.58 10.79
CA LYS A 98 -12.73 -8.09 12.17
C LYS A 98 -11.31 -8.56 12.48
N LYS A 99 -10.53 -8.93 11.47
CA LYS A 99 -9.14 -9.39 11.68
C LYS A 99 -8.22 -8.18 11.86
N PRO A 100 -7.55 -8.02 13.01
CA PRO A 100 -6.72 -6.85 13.28
C PRO A 100 -5.51 -6.80 12.36
N ILE A 101 -5.07 -5.58 12.04
CA ILE A 101 -3.80 -5.31 11.34
C ILE A 101 -2.83 -4.57 12.26
N PRO A 102 -1.53 -4.92 12.25
CA PRO A 102 -0.54 -4.27 13.09
C PRO A 102 -0.26 -2.85 12.62
N ILE A 103 -0.26 -1.88 13.54
CA ILE A 103 0.13 -0.49 13.22
C ILE A 103 1.65 -0.34 13.27
N PHE A 104 2.22 -0.61 14.45
CA PHE A 104 3.66 -0.48 14.72
C PHE A 104 4.25 -1.81 15.17
N MET A 105 3.70 -2.40 16.22
CA MET A 105 4.14 -3.68 16.77
C MET A 105 3.42 -4.84 16.08
N MET A 106 4.17 -5.87 15.67
CA MET A 106 3.62 -7.03 14.96
C MET A 106 2.59 -7.86 15.76
N LYS A 107 2.56 -7.70 17.09
CA LYS A 107 1.66 -8.45 17.99
C LYS A 107 0.44 -7.65 18.46
N ALA A 108 0.37 -6.35 18.16
CA ALA A 108 -0.73 -5.48 18.55
C ALA A 108 -1.35 -4.87 17.29
N GLY A 109 -2.63 -5.13 17.06
CA GLY A 109 -3.32 -4.66 15.87
C GLY A 109 -4.65 -3.99 16.18
N VAL A 110 -5.12 -3.22 15.20
CA VAL A 110 -6.36 -2.45 15.27
C VAL A 110 -7.35 -3.01 14.26
N SER A 111 -8.62 -3.07 14.64
CA SER A 111 -9.75 -3.43 13.79
C SER A 111 -10.99 -2.66 14.25
N LEU A 112 -11.79 -2.18 13.30
CA LEU A 112 -13.04 -1.46 13.56
C LEU A 112 -14.24 -2.40 13.68
N HIS A 113 -14.08 -3.69 13.38
CA HIS A 113 -15.13 -4.72 13.50
C HIS A 113 -16.45 -4.38 12.76
N LEU A 114 -16.38 -3.65 11.65
CA LEU A 114 -17.55 -3.19 10.89
C LEU A 114 -18.17 -4.29 10.03
N TRP A 115 -17.35 -5.18 9.47
CA TRP A 115 -17.82 -6.32 8.68
C TRP A 115 -16.90 -7.55 8.73
N GLU A 116 -17.43 -8.68 8.29
CA GLU A 116 -16.67 -9.92 8.10
C GLU A 116 -15.78 -9.84 6.85
N SER A 117 -14.63 -10.49 6.90
CA SER A 117 -13.76 -10.69 5.72
C SER A 117 -14.56 -11.29 4.56
N GLY A 118 -14.38 -10.79 3.34
CA GLY A 118 -15.13 -11.25 2.18
C GLY A 118 -16.44 -10.50 1.91
N LYS A 119 -16.90 -9.65 2.84
CA LYS A 119 -18.09 -8.81 2.60
C LYS A 119 -17.70 -7.50 1.95
N HIS A 120 -18.54 -7.06 1.02
CA HIS A 120 -18.40 -5.77 0.30
C HIS A 120 -17.11 -5.59 -0.50
N GLU A 121 -16.36 -6.65 -0.81
CA GLU A 121 -15.10 -6.56 -1.57
C GLU A 121 -15.28 -5.83 -2.91
N ARG A 122 -16.26 -6.22 -3.72
CA ARG A 122 -16.51 -5.59 -5.03
C ARG A 122 -16.79 -4.08 -4.97
N PRO A 123 -17.77 -3.59 -4.18
CA PRO A 123 -18.01 -2.16 -4.08
C PRO A 123 -16.83 -1.40 -3.46
N ILE A 124 -16.16 -2.01 -2.47
CA ILE A 124 -14.94 -1.44 -1.89
C ILE A 124 -13.86 -1.28 -2.96
N SER A 125 -13.52 -2.32 -3.71
CA SER A 125 -12.52 -2.27 -4.78
C SER A 125 -12.85 -1.24 -5.84
N LEU A 126 -14.14 -1.09 -6.22
CA LEU A 126 -14.55 -0.07 -7.19
C LEU A 126 -14.35 1.35 -6.66
N VAL A 127 -14.83 1.64 -5.44
CA VAL A 127 -14.67 2.95 -4.80
C VAL A 127 -13.19 3.28 -4.62
N THR A 128 -12.42 2.28 -4.23
CA THR A 128 -10.96 2.37 -4.08
C THR A 128 -10.29 2.76 -5.38
N ALA A 129 -10.59 2.05 -6.47
CA ALA A 129 -9.98 2.34 -7.77
C ALA A 129 -10.27 3.76 -8.24
N LEU A 130 -11.50 4.25 -8.02
CA LEU A 130 -11.90 5.60 -8.39
C LEU A 130 -11.18 6.67 -7.56
N ILE A 131 -11.17 6.54 -6.23
CA ILE A 131 -10.52 7.50 -5.34
C ILE A 131 -9.01 7.51 -5.58
N THR A 132 -8.40 6.34 -5.65
CA THR A 132 -6.96 6.19 -5.87
C THR A 132 -6.53 6.71 -7.24
N GLY A 133 -7.30 6.43 -8.30
CA GLY A 133 -7.04 7.00 -9.63
C GLY A 133 -7.07 8.53 -9.64
N LEU A 134 -8.04 9.14 -8.93
CA LEU A 134 -8.12 10.60 -8.79
C LEU A 134 -6.94 11.17 -7.99
N VAL A 135 -6.54 10.53 -6.89
CA VAL A 135 -5.41 10.97 -6.06
C VAL A 135 -4.10 10.89 -6.83
N VAL A 136 -3.83 9.77 -7.50
CA VAL A 136 -2.63 9.58 -8.31
C VAL A 136 -2.60 10.58 -9.46
N TYR A 137 -3.70 10.74 -10.19
CA TYR A 137 -3.80 11.71 -11.27
C TYR A 137 -3.55 13.14 -10.80
N ARG A 138 -4.14 13.53 -9.67
CA ARG A 138 -3.97 14.88 -9.13
C ARG A 138 -2.55 15.12 -8.64
N PHE A 139 -1.95 14.14 -7.96
CA PHE A 139 -0.58 14.24 -7.44
C PHE A 139 0.44 14.39 -8.57
N ASP A 140 0.37 13.55 -9.59
CA ASP A 140 1.31 13.57 -10.71
C ASP A 140 1.19 14.83 -11.58
N LEU A 141 0.02 15.47 -11.60
CA LEU A 141 -0.18 16.76 -12.28
C LEU A 141 0.43 17.95 -11.53
N VAL A 142 0.64 17.85 -10.22
CA VAL A 142 1.10 18.97 -9.39
C VAL A 142 2.60 18.88 -9.12
N GLU A 143 3.08 17.67 -8.82
CA GLU A 143 4.40 17.49 -8.22
C GLU A 143 5.45 16.98 -9.23
N PHE A 144 5.03 16.50 -10.40
CA PHE A 144 5.92 15.97 -11.45
C PHE A 144 5.83 16.73 -12.79
N VAL A 145 5.23 17.92 -12.80
CA VAL A 145 5.16 18.86 -13.94
C VAL A 145 6.03 20.08 -13.65
#